data_AF-A0A0J1IR15-F1
#
_entry.id   AF-A0A0J1IR15-F1
#
_cell.length_a   1.000
_cell.length_b   1.000
_cell.length_c   1.000
_cell.angle_alpha   90.00
_cell.angle_beta   90.00
_cell.angle_gamma   90.00
#
_symmetry.space_group_name_H-M   'P 1'
#
loop_
_entity.id
_entity.type
_entity.pdbx_description
1 polymer ?
#
loop_
_entity_poly.entity_id
_entity_poly.type
_entity_poly.pdbx_seq_one_letter_code
_entity_poly.pdbx_strand_id
1 'polypeptide(L)'
;MSKYKCIVWGTGIEYDLYINSIRYHELLGNVEILGVTSNQSIYQYLDGYKFISTDELLTLEFDLLIVASLSSFNTIKRDAISIGINEDKIINIKIFGLANLDINKYVQIKKSKLSIFSNNCWGGLTYNRLGLEFLSPFINMFESTTDYLKIINNPKEYLNFELEFARYNFDEKLKIQYPVFYLNDVILHFNHYTSTEHAVSKWRSRKNKINWDNIFVMMYTTNEEEVNKFIELPYKKKVCFVPFETSEESLINIHYKNNDELNNKPFWEIVNGLATGDYKYYDVFDLLLGSNNNSRIKLN
;
A
#
# COMPACT_ATOMS: atom_id res chain seq x y z
N MET A 1 25.60 6.47 4.66
CA MET A 1 24.13 6.45 4.71
C MET A 1 23.70 6.96 6.07
N SER A 2 22.63 7.75 6.16
CA SER A 2 22.06 8.16 7.44
C SER A 2 21.42 6.94 8.11
N LYS A 3 21.88 6.61 9.31
CA LYS A 3 21.33 5.53 10.15
C LYS A 3 20.09 6.08 10.88
N TYR A 4 18.95 5.43 10.74
CA TYR A 4 17.74 5.84 11.48
C TYR A 4 17.82 5.38 12.94
N LYS A 5 17.70 6.30 13.88
CA LYS A 5 17.52 5.98 15.30
C LYS A 5 16.07 5.58 15.54
N CYS A 6 15.87 4.40 16.11
CA CYS A 6 14.58 3.76 16.21
C CYS A 6 14.28 3.35 17.65
N ILE A 7 13.00 3.39 17.99
CA ILE A 7 12.46 2.75 19.21
C ILE A 7 11.48 1.67 18.77
N VAL A 8 11.51 0.51 19.43
CA VAL A 8 10.53 -0.55 19.18
C VAL A 8 9.47 -0.53 20.28
N TRP A 9 8.21 -0.37 19.92
CA TRP A 9 7.07 -0.40 20.84
C TRP A 9 6.29 -1.71 20.68
N GLY A 10 6.49 -2.62 21.62
CA GLY A 10 5.87 -3.93 21.69
C GLY A 10 6.91 -5.03 21.96
N THR A 11 6.58 -5.95 22.86
CA THR A 11 7.43 -7.09 23.29
C THR A 11 6.68 -8.42 23.15
N GLY A 12 5.70 -8.48 22.24
CA GLY A 12 4.86 -9.66 22.01
C GLY A 12 5.38 -10.57 20.88
N ILE A 13 4.51 -11.44 20.37
CA ILE A 13 4.86 -12.42 19.33
C ILE A 13 5.46 -11.75 18.09
N GLU A 14 4.92 -10.62 17.64
CA GLU A 14 5.45 -9.96 16.45
C GLU A 14 6.80 -9.28 16.69
N TYR A 15 7.17 -8.96 17.93
CA TYR A 15 8.55 -8.60 18.25
C TYR A 15 9.47 -9.79 17.96
N ASP A 16 9.17 -10.99 18.48
CA ASP A 16 10.00 -12.19 18.28
C ASP A 16 10.12 -12.59 16.80
N LEU A 17 9.03 -12.47 16.04
CA LEU A 17 9.01 -12.83 14.62
C LEU A 17 9.92 -11.92 13.77
N TYR A 18 10.03 -10.64 14.12
CA TYR A 18 10.69 -9.64 13.26
C TYR A 18 12.00 -9.09 13.83
N ILE A 19 12.33 -9.31 15.10
CA ILE A 19 13.53 -8.74 15.74
C ILE A 19 14.83 -9.12 15.03
N ASN A 20 14.91 -10.33 14.49
CA ASN A 20 16.08 -10.76 13.71
C ASN A 20 16.24 -9.99 12.39
N SER A 21 15.13 -9.61 11.75
CA SER A 21 15.17 -8.75 10.57
C SER A 21 15.62 -7.33 10.95
N ILE A 22 15.16 -6.80 12.07
CA ILE A 22 15.65 -5.51 12.61
C ILE A 22 17.16 -5.57 12.88
N ARG A 23 17.65 -6.62 13.56
CA ARG A 23 19.09 -6.85 13.81
C ARG A 23 19.89 -6.90 12.51
N TYR A 24 19.37 -7.55 11.47
CA TYR A 24 19.99 -7.53 10.15
C TYR A 24 20.11 -6.10 9.60
N HIS A 25 19.07 -5.26 9.73
CA HIS A 25 19.16 -3.85 9.35
C HIS A 25 20.11 -3.04 10.23
N GLU A 26 20.29 -3.37 11.50
CA GLU A 26 21.32 -2.76 12.35
C GLU A 26 22.74 -3.11 11.86
N LEU A 27 22.98 -4.38 11.51
CA LEU A 27 24.27 -4.83 10.96
C LEU A 27 24.62 -4.15 9.63
N LEU A 28 23.61 -3.90 8.79
CA LEU A 28 23.77 -3.14 7.54
C LEU A 28 23.97 -1.63 7.78
N GLY A 29 23.82 -1.15 9.02
CA GLY A 29 23.91 0.27 9.36
C GLY A 29 22.69 1.10 8.90
N ASN A 30 21.57 0.44 8.60
CA ASN A 30 20.33 1.09 8.16
C ASN A 30 19.56 1.70 9.34
N VAL A 31 19.54 1.00 10.48
CA VAL A 31 18.82 1.42 11.69
C VAL A 31 19.71 1.26 12.93
N GLU A 32 19.35 1.93 14.01
CA GLU A 32 19.88 1.79 15.37
C GLU A 32 18.71 1.67 16.33
N ILE A 33 18.59 0.57 17.07
CA ILE A 33 17.57 0.48 18.12
C ILE A 33 18.11 1.10 19.41
N LEU A 34 17.55 2.26 19.78
CA LEU A 34 17.88 2.96 21.03
C LEU A 34 17.31 2.24 22.25
N GLY A 35 16.22 1.49 22.06
CA GLY A 35 15.64 0.62 23.06
C GLY A 35 14.24 0.12 22.69
N VAL A 36 13.65 -0.61 23.63
CA VAL A 36 12.34 -1.27 23.47
C VAL A 36 11.42 -0.76 24.57
N THR A 37 10.14 -0.59 24.26
CA THR A 37 9.12 -0.22 25.23
C THR A 37 7.89 -1.10 25.05
N SER A 38 7.13 -1.31 26.13
CA SER A 38 5.82 -1.94 26.11
C SER A 38 5.08 -1.66 27.43
N ASN A 39 3.86 -2.17 27.55
CA ASN A 39 3.10 -2.10 28.80
C ASN A 39 3.65 -3.05 29.89
N GLN A 40 4.71 -3.81 29.61
CA GLN A 40 5.33 -4.75 30.53
C GLN A 40 6.61 -4.15 31.11
N SER A 41 6.48 -3.37 32.20
CA SER A 41 7.62 -2.70 32.87
C SER A 41 8.48 -3.65 33.72
N ILE A 42 8.53 -4.95 33.38
CA ILE A 42 9.28 -5.97 34.12
C ILE A 42 10.74 -6.09 33.65
N TYR A 43 11.06 -5.52 32.49
CA TYR A 43 12.38 -5.61 31.89
C TYR A 43 13.22 -4.37 32.20
N GLN A 44 14.51 -4.60 32.45
CA GLN A 44 15.53 -3.54 32.36
C GLN A 44 16.20 -3.55 30.99
N TYR A 45 16.40 -4.76 30.45
CA TYR A 45 16.88 -5.01 29.10
C TYR A 45 16.08 -6.18 28.51
N LEU A 46 15.85 -6.14 27.21
CA LEU A 46 15.31 -7.24 26.43
C LEU A 46 16.23 -7.44 25.23
N ASP A 47 16.76 -8.65 25.03
CA ASP A 47 17.58 -8.99 23.86
C ASP A 47 18.84 -8.13 23.62
N GLY A 48 19.32 -7.48 24.69
CA GLY A 48 20.43 -6.53 24.65
C GLY A 48 20.01 -5.06 24.48
N TYR A 49 18.74 -4.79 24.21
CA TYR A 49 18.21 -3.43 24.12
C TYR A 49 17.70 -2.96 25.48
N LYS A 50 17.98 -1.71 25.83
CA LYS A 50 17.46 -1.09 27.06
C LYS A 50 15.93 -1.02 26.98
N PHE A 51 15.26 -1.40 28.07
CA PHE A 51 13.83 -1.16 28.21
C PHE A 51 13.61 0.30 28.61
N ILE A 52 12.78 1.01 27.84
CA ILE A 52 12.50 2.43 28.00
C ILE A 52 11.05 2.58 28.42
N SER A 53 10.80 3.33 29.49
CA SER A 53 9.44 3.70 29.89
C SER A 53 8.80 4.65 28.88
N THR A 54 7.46 4.71 28.84
CA THR A 54 6.75 5.64 27.95
C THR A 54 7.09 7.10 28.23
N ASP A 55 7.42 7.44 29.49
CA ASP A 55 7.80 8.81 29.87
C ASP A 55 9.20 9.18 29.37
N GLU A 56 10.16 8.24 29.46
CA GLU A 56 11.51 8.42 28.92
C GLU A 56 11.50 8.55 27.39
N LEU A 57 10.52 7.95 26.70
CA LEU A 57 10.43 7.96 25.25
C LEU A 57 10.38 9.40 24.68
N LEU A 58 9.74 10.33 25.39
CA LEU A 58 9.64 11.75 24.98
C LEU A 58 10.97 12.52 25.11
N THR A 59 11.88 12.02 25.93
CA THR A 59 13.20 12.64 26.14
C THR A 59 14.23 12.19 25.11
N LEU A 60 13.92 11.16 24.33
CA LEU A 60 14.83 10.59 23.34
C LEU A 60 14.62 11.22 21.97
N GLU A 61 15.73 11.61 21.34
CA GLU A 61 15.73 11.96 19.93
C GLU A 61 15.82 10.69 19.07
N PHE A 62 14.72 10.35 18.41
CA PHE A 62 14.63 9.24 17.47
C PHE A 62 13.90 9.63 16.17
N ASP A 63 14.20 8.90 15.11
CA ASP A 63 13.65 9.11 13.77
C ASP A 63 12.37 8.31 13.53
N LEU A 64 12.34 7.05 13.99
CA LEU A 64 11.24 6.11 13.75
C LEU A 64 10.77 5.41 15.03
N LEU A 65 9.46 5.29 15.18
CA LEU A 65 8.83 4.42 16.17
C LEU A 65 8.29 3.17 15.45
N ILE A 66 8.89 2.02 15.72
CA ILE A 66 8.53 0.73 15.15
C ILE A 66 7.52 0.05 16.07
N VAL A 67 6.25 -0.01 15.65
CA VAL A 67 5.20 -0.67 16.43
C VAL A 67 5.23 -2.17 16.15
N ALA A 68 5.61 -2.94 17.17
CA ALA A 68 5.76 -4.39 17.17
C ALA A 68 4.49 -5.13 17.61
N SER A 69 3.35 -4.72 17.08
CA SER A 69 2.07 -5.42 17.24
C SER A 69 1.17 -5.10 16.05
N LEU A 70 0.71 -6.13 15.33
CA LEU A 70 -0.11 -5.92 14.13
C LEU A 70 -1.57 -5.66 14.50
N SER A 71 -2.10 -6.45 15.42
CA SER A 71 -3.49 -6.33 15.90
C SER A 71 -3.74 -5.02 16.64
N SER A 72 -2.74 -4.55 17.41
CA SER A 72 -2.85 -3.34 18.22
C SER A 72 -2.20 -2.12 17.58
N PHE A 73 -1.78 -2.20 16.31
CA PHE A 73 -1.07 -1.12 15.62
C PHE A 73 -1.80 0.22 15.72
N ASN A 74 -3.10 0.25 15.43
CA ASN A 74 -3.89 1.48 15.46
C ASN A 74 -4.13 2.01 16.89
N THR A 75 -4.09 1.14 17.90
CA THR A 75 -4.20 1.57 19.30
C THR A 75 -2.88 2.19 19.76
N ILE A 76 -1.77 1.47 19.59
CA ILE A 76 -0.43 1.97 19.95
C ILE A 76 -0.10 3.25 19.17
N LYS A 77 -0.47 3.33 17.88
CA LYS A 77 -0.32 4.55 17.09
C LYS A 77 -1.08 5.73 17.69
N ARG A 78 -2.31 5.53 18.17
CA ARG A 78 -3.09 6.60 18.84
C ARG A 78 -2.45 7.01 20.15
N ASP A 79 -1.96 6.06 20.94
CA ASP A 79 -1.29 6.32 22.21
C ASP A 79 0.04 7.08 22.00
N ALA A 80 0.82 6.69 20.98
CA ALA A 80 2.01 7.40 20.56
C ALA A 80 1.73 8.85 20.14
N ILE A 81 0.66 9.07 19.36
CA ILE A 81 0.25 10.42 18.94
C ILE A 81 -0.24 11.23 20.14
N SER A 82 -0.98 10.64 21.08
CA SER A 82 -1.53 11.37 22.24
C SER A 82 -0.45 11.88 23.19
N ILE A 83 0.71 11.23 23.24
CA ILE A 83 1.89 11.70 23.99
C ILE A 83 2.81 12.61 23.18
N GLY A 84 2.47 12.95 21.93
CA GLY A 84 3.16 13.96 21.12
C GLY A 84 4.11 13.42 20.03
N ILE A 85 4.11 12.12 19.76
CA ILE A 85 4.91 11.55 18.66
C ILE A 85 4.22 11.85 17.32
N ASN A 86 4.95 12.45 16.39
CA ASN A 86 4.45 12.71 15.05
C ASN A 86 4.14 11.39 14.32
N GLU A 87 2.94 11.28 13.74
CA GLU A 87 2.45 10.13 12.97
C GLU A 87 3.39 9.68 11.84
N ASP A 88 4.12 10.61 11.22
CA ASP A 88 5.07 10.32 10.15
C ASP A 88 6.28 9.50 10.63
N LYS A 89 6.56 9.48 11.94
CA LYS A 89 7.60 8.63 12.55
C LYS A 89 7.12 7.20 12.82
N ILE A 90 5.81 6.96 12.89
CA ILE A 90 5.24 5.70 13.35
C ILE A 90 5.11 4.73 12.18
N ILE A 91 5.77 3.58 12.29
CA ILE A 91 5.81 2.54 11.26
C ILE A 91 5.45 1.17 11.84
N ASN A 92 4.90 0.30 11.00
CA ASN A 92 4.51 -1.05 11.40
C ASN A 92 5.70 -2.01 11.26
N ILE A 93 5.98 -2.83 12.28
CA ILE A 93 7.11 -3.77 12.26
C ILE A 93 7.10 -4.72 11.05
N LYS A 94 5.93 -5.04 10.48
CA LYS A 94 5.81 -5.98 9.36
C LYS A 94 6.61 -5.58 8.13
N ILE A 95 6.95 -4.30 7.98
CA ILE A 95 7.74 -3.83 6.84
C ILE A 95 9.14 -4.47 6.82
N PHE A 96 9.68 -4.84 7.98
CA PHE A 96 10.94 -5.58 8.10
C PHE A 96 10.84 -7.02 7.59
N GLY A 97 9.64 -7.55 7.38
CA GLY A 97 9.41 -8.83 6.69
C GLY A 97 9.36 -8.71 5.16
N LEU A 98 9.46 -7.51 4.60
CA LEU A 98 9.44 -7.31 3.15
C LEU A 98 10.80 -7.66 2.54
N ALA A 99 10.80 -8.58 1.58
CA ALA A 99 11.98 -8.89 0.80
C ALA A 99 12.53 -7.63 0.10
N ASN A 100 13.84 -7.42 0.17
CA ASN A 100 14.56 -6.25 -0.33
C ASN A 100 14.10 -4.91 0.27
N LEU A 101 13.71 -4.90 1.55
CA LEU A 101 13.42 -3.64 2.24
C LEU A 101 14.61 -2.68 2.12
N ASP A 102 14.37 -1.56 1.44
CA ASP A 102 15.19 -0.36 1.52
C ASP A 102 14.46 0.63 2.43
N ILE A 103 14.98 0.81 3.65
CA ILE A 103 14.33 1.67 4.65
C ILE A 103 14.26 3.13 4.20
N ASN A 104 15.24 3.60 3.41
CA ASN A 104 15.23 4.97 2.90
C ASN A 104 14.11 5.17 1.89
N LYS A 105 13.96 4.24 0.94
CA LYS A 105 12.86 4.29 -0.03
C LYS A 105 11.50 4.16 0.65
N TYR A 106 11.37 3.28 1.64
CA TYR A 106 10.14 3.15 2.42
C TYR A 106 9.78 4.47 3.12
N VAL A 107 10.72 5.07 3.87
CA VAL A 107 10.50 6.34 4.57
C VAL A 107 10.19 7.46 3.59
N GLN A 108 10.87 7.51 2.43
CA GLN A 108 10.58 8.46 1.36
C GLN A 108 9.13 8.32 0.86
N ILE A 109 8.68 7.09 0.56
CA ILE A 109 7.31 6.84 0.10
C ILE A 109 6.30 7.25 1.16
N LYS A 110 6.51 6.84 2.42
CA LYS A 110 5.62 7.20 3.54
C LYS A 110 5.51 8.73 3.69
N LYS A 111 6.64 9.43 3.77
CA LYS A 111 6.69 10.89 3.92
C LYS A 111 6.10 11.64 2.72
N SER A 112 6.21 11.06 1.52
CA SER A 112 5.66 11.65 0.31
C SER A 112 4.12 11.65 0.27
N LYS A 113 3.45 10.92 1.19
CA LYS A 113 1.99 10.79 1.25
C LYS A 113 1.41 10.42 -0.13
N LEU A 114 1.91 9.34 -0.71
CA LEU A 114 1.56 8.89 -2.05
C LEU A 114 0.07 8.50 -2.15
N SER A 115 -0.65 9.07 -3.13
CA SER A 115 -2.01 8.68 -3.50
C SER A 115 -2.00 7.69 -4.66
N ILE A 116 -2.50 6.47 -4.44
CA ILE A 116 -2.54 5.42 -5.48
C ILE A 116 -3.93 5.38 -6.11
N PHE A 117 -4.03 5.68 -7.40
CA PHE A 117 -5.22 5.43 -8.21
C PHE A 117 -5.05 4.09 -8.92
N SER A 118 -6.08 3.24 -8.88
CA SER A 118 -6.01 1.84 -9.32
C SER A 118 -7.39 1.39 -9.73
N ASN A 119 -7.53 0.73 -10.89
CA ASN A 119 -8.82 0.22 -11.39
C ASN A 119 -9.29 -1.09 -10.74
N ASN A 120 -8.56 -1.57 -9.73
CA ASN A 120 -8.95 -2.70 -8.88
C ASN A 120 -8.34 -2.57 -7.47
N CYS A 121 -8.41 -3.67 -6.70
CA CYS A 121 -7.92 -3.76 -5.33
C CYS A 121 -6.39 -3.63 -5.17
N TRP A 122 -5.58 -3.61 -6.23
CA TRP A 122 -4.12 -3.53 -6.15
C TRP A 122 -3.65 -2.37 -5.27
N GLY A 123 -4.24 -1.18 -5.41
CA GLY A 123 -3.86 -0.01 -4.59
C GLY A 123 -4.07 -0.24 -3.10
N GLY A 124 -5.25 -0.76 -2.72
CA GLY A 124 -5.56 -1.09 -1.32
C GLY A 124 -4.66 -2.20 -0.75
N LEU A 125 -4.37 -3.22 -1.55
CA LEU A 125 -3.48 -4.32 -1.18
C LEU A 125 -2.03 -3.82 -1.01
N THR A 126 -1.54 -2.97 -1.90
CA THR A 126 -0.20 -2.35 -1.82
C THR A 126 -0.07 -1.49 -0.57
N TYR A 127 -1.03 -0.59 -0.31
CA TYR A 127 -1.05 0.19 0.92
C TYR A 127 -1.04 -0.70 2.17
N ASN A 128 -1.89 -1.74 2.19
CA ASN A 128 -1.95 -2.67 3.31
C ASN A 128 -0.61 -3.36 3.53
N ARG A 129 -0.03 -3.95 2.48
CA ARG A 129 1.26 -4.65 2.54
C ARG A 129 2.38 -3.77 3.11
N LEU A 130 2.41 -2.49 2.72
CA LEU A 130 3.40 -1.52 3.19
C LEU A 130 3.04 -0.87 4.54
N GLY A 131 1.88 -1.19 5.13
CA GLY A 131 1.42 -0.57 6.38
C GLY A 131 1.19 0.94 6.26
N LEU A 132 0.83 1.40 5.06
CA LEU A 132 0.59 2.80 4.75
C LEU A 132 -0.90 3.14 4.90
N GLU A 133 -1.18 4.42 5.16
CA GLU A 133 -2.56 4.92 5.17
C GLU A 133 -3.15 4.95 3.77
N PHE A 134 -4.44 4.65 3.64
CA PHE A 134 -5.19 4.84 2.40
C PHE A 134 -5.41 6.33 2.11
N LEU A 135 -4.69 6.86 1.12
CA LEU A 135 -4.78 8.25 0.65
C LEU A 135 -5.48 8.35 -0.71
N SER A 136 -6.42 7.45 -0.98
CA SER A 136 -7.13 7.34 -2.25
C SER A 136 -8.56 6.85 -2.03
N PRO A 137 -9.55 7.33 -2.80
CA PRO A 137 -10.92 6.84 -2.76
C PRO A 137 -11.10 5.49 -3.51
N PHE A 138 -10.18 5.16 -4.43
CA PHE A 138 -10.17 3.92 -5.23
C PHE A 138 -9.68 2.72 -4.41
N ILE A 139 -10.37 2.44 -3.32
CA ILE A 139 -10.01 1.40 -2.35
C ILE A 139 -11.26 0.57 -2.08
N ASN A 140 -11.11 -0.75 -2.14
CA ASN A 140 -12.19 -1.72 -1.94
C ASN A 140 -13.32 -1.57 -2.97
N MET A 141 -12.93 -1.23 -4.20
CA MET A 141 -13.80 -1.07 -5.34
C MET A 141 -13.06 -1.38 -6.64
N PHE A 142 -13.82 -1.51 -7.72
CA PHE A 142 -13.31 -1.61 -9.08
C PHE A 142 -14.27 -0.97 -10.09
N GLU A 143 -13.79 -0.80 -11.31
CA GLU A 143 -14.53 -0.26 -12.45
C GLU A 143 -13.99 -0.89 -13.73
N SER A 144 -14.69 -0.70 -14.85
CA SER A 144 -14.15 -1.10 -16.14
C SER A 144 -12.93 -0.25 -16.50
N THR A 145 -11.99 -0.78 -17.29
CA THR A 145 -10.83 0.00 -17.75
C THR A 145 -11.25 1.24 -18.55
N THR A 146 -12.30 1.12 -19.37
CA THR A 146 -12.87 2.24 -20.11
C THR A 146 -13.39 3.35 -19.17
N ASP A 147 -14.12 2.98 -18.12
CA ASP A 147 -14.60 3.93 -17.10
C ASP A 147 -13.45 4.54 -16.30
N TYR A 148 -12.47 3.73 -15.91
CA TYR A 148 -11.28 4.20 -15.21
C TYR A 148 -10.51 5.25 -16.01
N LEU A 149 -10.28 5.00 -17.30
CA LEU A 149 -9.58 5.91 -18.20
C LEU A 149 -10.29 7.28 -18.28
N LYS A 150 -11.63 7.31 -18.31
CA LYS A 150 -12.39 8.56 -18.23
C LYS A 150 -12.10 9.31 -16.93
N ILE A 151 -12.15 8.61 -15.79
CA ILE A 151 -11.89 9.19 -14.47
C ILE A 151 -10.48 9.76 -14.39
N ILE A 152 -9.45 8.98 -14.71
CA ILE A 152 -8.05 9.42 -14.53
C ILE A 152 -7.59 10.42 -15.58
N ASN A 153 -8.28 10.56 -16.71
CA ASN A 153 -8.03 11.65 -17.65
C ASN A 153 -8.45 13.01 -17.07
N ASN A 154 -9.47 13.04 -16.20
CA ASN A 154 -9.90 14.26 -15.51
C ASN A 154 -10.39 13.99 -14.06
N PRO A 155 -9.48 13.57 -13.16
CA PRO A 155 -9.85 13.03 -11.86
C PRO A 155 -10.47 14.07 -10.94
N LYS A 156 -10.05 15.34 -11.06
CA LYS A 156 -10.58 16.43 -10.23
C LYS A 156 -12.06 16.70 -10.55
N GLU A 157 -12.43 16.66 -11.82
CA GLU A 157 -13.83 16.82 -12.23
C GLU A 157 -14.65 15.62 -11.76
N TYR A 158 -14.23 14.39 -12.10
CA TYR A 158 -14.98 13.19 -11.74
C TYR A 158 -15.20 13.05 -10.23
N LEU A 159 -14.18 13.34 -9.42
CA LEU A 159 -14.29 13.25 -7.97
C LEU A 159 -15.13 14.36 -7.33
N ASN A 160 -15.57 15.37 -8.08
CA ASN A 160 -16.55 16.36 -7.61
C ASN A 160 -18.01 15.88 -7.78
N PHE A 161 -18.28 14.88 -8.63
CA PHE A 161 -19.62 14.32 -8.71
C PHE A 161 -19.98 13.54 -7.44
N GLU A 162 -21.27 13.51 -7.15
CA GLU A 162 -21.84 12.69 -6.09
C GLU A 162 -22.08 11.27 -6.60
N LEU A 163 -22.02 10.30 -5.68
CA LEU A 163 -22.36 8.91 -6.02
C LEU A 163 -23.87 8.75 -6.06
N GLU A 164 -24.37 8.24 -7.18
CA GLU A 164 -25.78 7.91 -7.35
C GLU A 164 -25.96 6.39 -7.29
N PHE A 165 -26.76 5.91 -6.34
CA PHE A 165 -26.96 4.47 -6.19
C PHE A 165 -27.63 3.89 -7.43
N ALA A 166 -26.97 2.90 -8.05
CA ALA A 166 -27.48 2.24 -9.25
C ALA A 166 -28.25 0.97 -8.90
N ARG A 167 -27.60 0.04 -8.18
CA ARG A 167 -28.15 -1.28 -7.83
C ARG A 167 -27.25 -1.98 -6.81
N TYR A 168 -27.75 -3.08 -6.26
CA TYR A 168 -26.87 -4.11 -5.68
C TYR A 168 -26.42 -5.11 -6.77
N ASN A 169 -25.24 -5.66 -6.60
CA ASN A 169 -24.72 -6.78 -7.38
C ASN A 169 -24.17 -7.87 -6.43
N PHE A 170 -23.88 -9.06 -6.93
CA PHE A 170 -23.36 -10.17 -6.13
C PHE A 170 -21.95 -10.56 -6.58
N ASP A 171 -21.03 -10.67 -5.62
CA ASP A 171 -19.69 -11.20 -5.86
C ASP A 171 -19.69 -12.70 -5.54
N GLU A 172 -19.57 -13.54 -6.57
CA GLU A 172 -19.58 -14.99 -6.42
C GLU A 172 -18.39 -15.55 -5.64
N LYS A 173 -17.24 -14.86 -5.63
CA LYS A 173 -16.04 -15.33 -4.94
C LYS A 173 -16.10 -14.97 -3.46
N LEU A 174 -16.53 -13.75 -3.16
CA LEU A 174 -16.66 -13.25 -1.79
C LEU A 174 -17.96 -13.68 -1.11
N LYS A 175 -18.95 -14.17 -1.89
CA LYS A 175 -20.29 -14.55 -1.43
C LYS A 175 -21.01 -13.42 -0.70
N ILE A 176 -20.88 -12.20 -1.22
CA ILE A 176 -21.51 -11.00 -0.66
C ILE A 176 -22.27 -10.21 -1.73
N GLN A 177 -23.37 -9.58 -1.32
CA GLN A 177 -24.01 -8.52 -2.10
C GLN A 177 -23.34 -7.19 -1.80
N TYR A 178 -23.14 -6.38 -2.83
CA TYR A 178 -22.44 -5.11 -2.73
C TYR A 178 -23.10 -4.01 -3.56
N PRO A 179 -22.98 -2.74 -3.16
CA PRO A 179 -23.60 -1.64 -3.87
C PRO A 179 -22.76 -1.20 -5.09
N VAL A 180 -23.46 -0.84 -6.16
CA VAL A 180 -22.92 -0.26 -7.38
C VAL A 180 -23.48 1.15 -7.53
N PHE A 181 -22.63 2.09 -7.91
CA PHE A 181 -22.99 3.50 -8.07
C PHE A 181 -22.62 4.01 -9.44
N TYR A 182 -23.37 5.00 -9.92
CA TYR A 182 -22.93 5.90 -10.97
C TYR A 182 -22.11 7.04 -10.35
N LEU A 183 -21.09 7.48 -11.08
CA LEU A 183 -20.36 8.71 -10.85
C LEU A 183 -20.40 9.50 -12.16
N ASN A 184 -21.42 10.35 -12.35
CA ASN A 184 -21.76 10.88 -13.68
C ASN A 184 -22.01 9.73 -14.69
N ASP A 185 -21.17 9.56 -15.71
CA ASP A 185 -21.33 8.61 -16.80
C ASP A 185 -20.53 7.31 -16.64
N VAL A 186 -19.93 7.07 -15.47
CA VAL A 186 -19.14 5.86 -15.17
C VAL A 186 -19.75 5.03 -14.04
N ILE A 187 -19.44 3.72 -14.03
CA ILE A 187 -19.97 2.76 -13.04
C ILE A 187 -18.88 2.31 -12.08
N LEU A 188 -19.16 2.42 -10.77
CA LEU A 188 -18.25 2.02 -9.69
C LEU A 188 -18.83 0.87 -8.88
N HIS A 189 -18.06 -0.20 -8.71
CA HIS A 189 -18.44 -1.41 -7.97
C HIS A 189 -17.75 -1.46 -6.61
N PHE A 190 -18.48 -1.30 -5.50
CA PHE A 190 -17.92 -1.26 -4.14
C PHE A 190 -17.94 -2.65 -3.48
N ASN A 191 -17.20 -3.59 -4.08
CA ASN A 191 -17.31 -5.03 -3.81
C ASN A 191 -16.94 -5.50 -2.40
N HIS A 192 -16.32 -4.68 -1.54
CA HIS A 192 -16.10 -5.02 -0.12
C HIS A 192 -17.02 -4.26 0.85
N TYR A 193 -18.14 -3.75 0.36
CA TYR A 193 -19.15 -3.05 1.16
C TYR A 193 -20.50 -3.73 1.01
N THR A 194 -21.25 -3.83 2.10
CA THR A 194 -22.62 -4.38 2.12
C THR A 194 -23.68 -3.30 2.32
N SER A 195 -23.28 -2.06 2.65
CA SER A 195 -24.16 -0.92 2.88
C SER A 195 -23.76 0.24 1.98
N THR A 196 -24.77 0.87 1.38
CA THR A 196 -24.57 2.07 0.54
C THR A 196 -24.02 3.23 1.36
N GLU A 197 -24.53 3.42 2.57
CA GLU A 197 -24.14 4.50 3.49
C GLU A 197 -22.67 4.36 3.89
N HIS A 198 -22.23 3.14 4.20
CA HIS A 198 -20.84 2.88 4.54
C HIS A 198 -19.92 3.10 3.34
N ALA A 199 -20.30 2.64 2.15
CA ALA A 199 -19.53 2.86 0.91
C ALA A 199 -19.37 4.36 0.62
N VAL A 200 -20.48 5.12 0.61
CA VAL A 200 -20.49 6.57 0.36
C VAL A 200 -19.68 7.33 1.41
N SER A 201 -19.83 6.99 2.70
CA SER A 201 -19.07 7.61 3.78
C SER A 201 -17.56 7.40 3.62
N LYS A 202 -17.12 6.18 3.29
CA LYS A 202 -15.69 5.89 3.04
C LYS A 202 -15.18 6.56 1.79
N TRP A 203 -15.95 6.57 0.71
CA TRP A 203 -15.62 7.29 -0.52
C TRP A 203 -15.37 8.77 -0.23
N ARG A 204 -16.35 9.48 0.36
CA ARG A 204 -16.24 10.91 0.71
C ARG A 204 -15.06 11.18 1.64
N SER A 205 -14.90 10.39 2.70
CA SER A 205 -13.78 10.56 3.64
C SER A 205 -12.42 10.40 2.97
N ARG A 206 -12.27 9.44 2.06
CA ARG A 206 -11.00 9.17 1.35
C ARG A 206 -10.72 10.17 0.23
N LYS A 207 -11.75 10.71 -0.46
CA LYS A 207 -11.58 11.81 -1.43
C LYS A 207 -10.82 12.99 -0.80
N ASN A 208 -11.13 13.32 0.45
CA ASN A 208 -10.50 14.43 1.18
C ASN A 208 -9.04 14.16 1.59
N LYS A 209 -8.54 12.93 1.44
CA LYS A 209 -7.16 12.55 1.79
C LYS A 209 -6.21 12.53 0.61
N ILE A 210 -6.70 12.77 -0.60
CA ILE A 210 -5.89 12.71 -1.82
C ILE A 210 -4.79 13.76 -1.75
N ASN A 211 -3.55 13.33 -1.95
CA ASN A 211 -2.42 14.18 -2.20
C ASN A 211 -2.27 14.39 -3.71
N TRP A 212 -2.83 15.48 -4.21
CA TRP A 212 -2.83 15.82 -5.64
C TRP A 212 -1.44 16.07 -6.21
N ASP A 213 -0.46 16.41 -5.38
CA ASP A 213 0.92 16.67 -5.80
C ASP A 213 1.74 15.39 -5.97
N ASN A 214 1.22 14.25 -5.50
CA ASN A 214 1.93 12.97 -5.52
C ASN A 214 0.98 11.80 -5.77
N ILE A 215 0.55 11.68 -7.03
CA ILE A 215 -0.30 10.60 -7.51
C ILE A 215 0.56 9.54 -8.21
N PHE A 216 0.28 8.27 -7.88
CA PHE A 216 0.73 7.10 -8.62
C PHE A 216 -0.49 6.47 -9.29
N VAL A 217 -0.45 6.28 -10.61
CA VAL A 217 -1.54 5.67 -11.36
C VAL A 217 -1.18 4.25 -11.75
N MET A 218 -1.96 3.28 -11.29
CA MET A 218 -1.88 1.89 -11.67
C MET A 218 -3.07 1.53 -12.54
N MET A 219 -2.83 0.85 -13.65
CA MET A 219 -3.85 0.21 -14.45
C MET A 219 -3.45 -1.24 -14.71
N TYR A 220 -4.43 -2.10 -14.97
CA TYR A 220 -4.18 -3.33 -15.71
C TYR A 220 -5.22 -3.46 -16.82
N THR A 221 -4.81 -4.03 -17.95
CA THR A 221 -5.73 -4.37 -19.03
C THR A 221 -5.17 -5.51 -19.86
N THR A 222 -6.06 -6.22 -20.55
CA THR A 222 -5.71 -7.17 -21.61
C THR A 222 -6.01 -6.62 -23.00
N ASN A 223 -6.46 -5.36 -23.10
CA ASN A 223 -6.83 -4.70 -24.35
C ASN A 223 -5.73 -3.70 -24.76
N GLU A 224 -5.11 -3.94 -25.91
CA GLU A 224 -4.04 -3.09 -26.46
C GLU A 224 -4.52 -1.68 -26.85
N GLU A 225 -5.79 -1.50 -27.24
CA GLU A 225 -6.30 -0.17 -27.59
C GLU A 225 -6.43 0.74 -26.37
N GLU A 226 -6.77 0.18 -25.21
CA GLU A 226 -6.88 0.91 -23.94
C GLU A 226 -5.50 1.35 -23.42
N VAL A 227 -4.46 0.58 -23.72
CA VAL A 227 -3.07 0.91 -23.36
C VAL A 227 -2.62 2.22 -23.99
N ASN A 228 -2.95 2.46 -25.26
CA ASN A 228 -2.51 3.69 -25.95
C ASN A 228 -3.04 4.94 -25.23
N LYS A 229 -4.31 4.92 -24.79
CA LYS A 229 -4.89 6.00 -23.99
C LYS A 229 -4.17 6.20 -22.66
N PHE A 230 -3.73 5.11 -22.02
CA PHE A 230 -2.98 5.18 -20.77
C PHE A 230 -1.58 5.76 -20.94
N ILE A 231 -0.88 5.39 -22.02
CA ILE A 231 0.46 5.90 -22.35
C ILE A 231 0.46 7.42 -22.54
N GLU A 232 -0.63 7.99 -23.07
CA GLU A 232 -0.77 9.42 -23.29
C GLU A 232 -1.05 10.23 -22.01
N LEU A 233 -1.48 9.59 -20.91
CA LEU A 233 -1.83 10.32 -19.69
C LEU A 233 -0.61 11.03 -19.06
N PRO A 234 -0.76 12.28 -18.59
CA PRO A 234 0.35 13.12 -18.13
C PRO A 234 0.81 12.84 -16.68
N TYR A 235 0.70 11.59 -16.20
CA TYR A 235 1.19 11.20 -14.88
C TYR A 235 2.67 10.82 -14.93
N LYS A 236 3.48 11.47 -14.08
CA LYS A 236 4.91 11.16 -13.96
C LYS A 236 5.18 9.75 -13.41
N LYS A 237 4.31 9.27 -12.50
CA LYS A 237 4.42 7.95 -11.88
C LYS A 237 3.21 7.13 -12.26
N LYS A 238 3.37 6.26 -13.25
CA LYS A 238 2.29 5.40 -13.72
C LYS A 238 2.80 4.06 -14.20
N VAL A 239 1.99 3.03 -14.04
CA VAL A 239 2.26 1.68 -14.55
C VAL A 239 0.99 1.02 -15.07
N CYS A 240 1.09 0.33 -16.19
CA CYS A 240 0.07 -0.57 -16.69
C CYS A 240 0.59 -2.01 -16.72
N PHE A 241 -0.06 -2.93 -16.01
CA PHE A 241 0.22 -4.35 -16.12
C PHE A 241 -0.52 -4.95 -17.32
N VAL A 242 0.22 -5.65 -18.19
CA VAL A 242 -0.31 -6.22 -19.44
C VAL A 242 0.13 -7.68 -19.62
N PRO A 243 -0.66 -8.51 -20.34
CA PRO A 243 -0.35 -9.92 -20.60
C PRO A 243 0.48 -10.15 -21.88
N PHE A 244 1.03 -9.09 -22.47
CA PHE A 244 1.68 -9.10 -23.79
C PHE A 244 2.98 -8.31 -23.76
N GLU A 245 3.83 -8.57 -24.75
CA GLU A 245 5.13 -7.93 -24.88
C GLU A 245 5.00 -6.44 -25.19
N THR A 246 5.93 -5.66 -24.66
CA THR A 246 5.94 -4.21 -24.82
C THR A 246 7.33 -3.66 -24.55
N SER A 247 7.68 -2.58 -25.25
CA SER A 247 8.88 -1.78 -25.01
C SER A 247 8.58 -0.47 -24.28
N GLU A 248 7.31 -0.18 -23.99
CA GLU A 248 6.88 1.06 -23.36
C GLU A 248 7.26 1.06 -21.88
N GLU A 249 7.97 2.11 -21.44
CA GLU A 249 8.46 2.18 -20.07
C GLU A 249 7.33 2.13 -19.05
N SER A 250 6.18 2.73 -19.35
CA SER A 250 5.02 2.74 -18.44
C SER A 250 4.24 1.42 -18.38
N LEU A 251 4.67 0.38 -19.11
CA LEU A 251 4.03 -0.92 -19.12
C LEU A 251 4.95 -2.00 -18.54
N ILE A 252 4.36 -2.96 -17.84
CA ILE A 252 5.06 -4.16 -17.36
C ILE A 252 4.33 -5.39 -17.89
N ASN A 253 5.04 -6.17 -18.70
CA ASN A 253 4.57 -7.48 -19.15
C ASN A 253 4.60 -8.48 -17.98
N ILE A 254 3.43 -9.06 -17.69
CA ILE A 254 3.27 -10.15 -16.73
C ILE A 254 3.16 -11.45 -17.53
N HIS A 255 4.26 -12.18 -17.64
CA HIS A 255 4.37 -13.44 -18.38
C HIS A 255 3.66 -14.60 -17.66
N TYR A 256 2.33 -14.58 -17.61
CA TYR A 256 1.56 -15.63 -16.93
C TYR A 256 0.99 -16.69 -17.87
N LYS A 257 0.80 -16.38 -19.16
CA LYS A 257 0.19 -17.30 -20.13
C LYS A 257 1.05 -18.55 -20.41
N ASN A 258 2.37 -18.44 -20.24
CA ASN A 258 3.31 -19.55 -20.43
C ASN A 258 3.51 -20.39 -19.16
N ASN A 259 2.69 -20.18 -18.12
CA ASN A 259 2.76 -20.89 -16.86
C ASN A 259 1.42 -21.62 -16.63
N ASP A 260 1.45 -22.94 -16.60
CA ASP A 260 0.23 -23.79 -16.48
C ASP A 260 -0.60 -23.49 -15.22
N GLU A 261 0.03 -23.04 -14.13
CA GLU A 261 -0.66 -22.68 -12.89
C GLU A 261 -1.38 -21.32 -13.01
N LEU A 262 -0.75 -20.35 -13.68
CA LEU A 262 -1.30 -18.99 -13.79
C LEU A 262 -2.26 -18.83 -14.96
N ASN A 263 -2.12 -19.61 -16.04
CA ASN A 263 -2.97 -19.50 -17.23
C ASN A 263 -4.45 -19.81 -16.93
N ASN A 264 -4.74 -20.55 -15.86
CA ASN A 264 -6.10 -20.84 -15.41
C ASN A 264 -6.72 -19.74 -14.52
N LYS A 265 -5.97 -18.68 -14.17
CA LYS A 265 -6.44 -17.59 -13.32
C LYS A 265 -6.81 -16.37 -14.16
N PRO A 266 -7.89 -15.64 -13.80
CA PRO A 266 -8.20 -14.39 -14.47
C PRO A 266 -7.11 -13.35 -14.14
N PHE A 267 -6.76 -12.50 -15.12
CA PHE A 267 -5.61 -11.61 -14.99
C PHE A 267 -5.67 -10.66 -13.79
N TRP A 268 -6.87 -10.19 -13.41
CA TRP A 268 -7.05 -9.34 -12.23
C TRP A 268 -6.61 -10.02 -10.92
N GLU A 269 -6.73 -11.35 -10.83
CA GLU A 269 -6.32 -12.12 -9.65
C GLU A 269 -4.80 -12.15 -9.57
N ILE A 270 -4.13 -12.31 -10.71
CA ILE A 270 -2.68 -12.25 -10.81
C ILE A 270 -2.18 -10.86 -10.42
N VAL A 271 -2.83 -9.80 -10.92
CA VAL A 271 -2.49 -8.42 -10.56
C VAL A 271 -2.63 -8.17 -9.06
N ASN A 272 -3.72 -8.64 -8.43
CA ASN A 272 -3.85 -8.56 -6.98
C ASN A 272 -2.75 -9.35 -6.25
N GLY A 273 -2.35 -10.51 -6.77
CA GLY A 273 -1.22 -11.31 -6.28
C GLY A 273 0.14 -10.58 -6.38
N LEU A 274 0.33 -9.70 -7.37
CA LEU A 274 1.52 -8.84 -7.43
C LEU A 274 1.56 -7.87 -6.23
N ALA A 275 0.40 -7.27 -5.90
CA ALA A 275 0.27 -6.33 -4.80
C ALA A 275 0.55 -6.97 -3.44
N THR A 276 -0.06 -8.14 -3.17
CA THR A 276 0.19 -8.94 -1.94
C THR A 276 1.61 -9.49 -1.88
N GLY A 277 2.25 -9.65 -3.05
CA GLY A 277 3.58 -10.19 -3.18
C GLY A 277 3.60 -11.69 -3.41
N ASP A 278 2.49 -12.32 -3.77
CA ASP A 278 2.48 -13.71 -4.23
C ASP A 278 3.32 -13.85 -5.52
N TYR A 279 3.36 -12.79 -6.33
CA TYR A 279 4.15 -12.70 -7.56
C TYR A 279 5.17 -11.54 -7.46
N LYS A 280 6.41 -11.77 -7.94
CA LYS A 280 7.56 -10.89 -7.67
C LYS A 280 8.10 -10.15 -8.90
N TYR A 281 7.26 -9.81 -9.86
CA TYR A 281 7.67 -9.22 -11.15
C TYR A 281 8.37 -7.86 -11.02
N TYR A 282 8.17 -7.12 -9.92
CA TYR A 282 8.76 -5.80 -9.69
C TYR A 282 9.21 -5.60 -8.24
N ASP A 283 10.15 -4.68 -8.04
CA ASP A 283 10.40 -4.09 -6.73
C ASP A 283 9.35 -3.00 -6.43
N VAL A 284 8.59 -3.18 -5.34
CA VAL A 284 7.46 -2.30 -5.02
C VAL A 284 7.92 -0.89 -4.65
N PHE A 285 9.11 -0.74 -4.08
CA PHE A 285 9.62 0.57 -3.69
C PHE A 285 10.10 1.33 -4.92
N ASP A 286 10.84 0.68 -5.81
CA ASP A 286 11.26 1.27 -7.09
C ASP A 286 10.03 1.68 -7.90
N LEU A 287 9.06 0.77 -8.03
CA LEU A 287 7.83 1.02 -8.77
C LEU A 287 7.11 2.27 -8.26
N LEU A 288 6.84 2.35 -6.95
CA LEU A 288 6.12 3.50 -6.37
C LEU A 288 6.92 4.81 -6.41
N LEU A 289 8.25 4.74 -6.56
CA LEU A 289 9.10 5.91 -6.79
C LEU A 289 9.19 6.31 -8.27
N GLY A 290 8.60 5.52 -9.18
CA GLY A 290 8.52 5.80 -10.62
C GLY A 290 9.58 5.08 -11.46
N SER A 291 10.27 4.09 -10.90
CA SER A 291 11.30 3.31 -11.59
C SER A 291 10.82 1.88 -11.83
N ASN A 292 10.84 1.43 -13.08
CA ASN A 292 10.50 0.05 -13.43
C ASN A 292 11.74 -0.84 -13.37
N ASN A 293 12.00 -1.39 -12.18
CA ASN A 293 13.08 -2.33 -11.96
C ASN A 293 12.55 -3.77 -11.92
N ASN A 294 12.74 -4.49 -13.03
CA ASN A 294 12.36 -5.90 -13.19
C ASN A 294 13.45 -6.87 -12.70
N SER A 295 14.48 -6.39 -11.97
CA SER A 295 15.63 -7.22 -11.56
C SER A 295 15.31 -8.36 -10.60
N ARG A 296 14.07 -8.44 -10.09
CA ARG A 296 13.67 -9.44 -9.09
C ARG A 296 13.52 -10.84 -9.66
N ILE A 297 13.21 -10.96 -10.93
CA ILE A 297 13.04 -12.24 -11.61
C ILE A 297 13.83 -12.22 -12.91
N LYS A 298 14.35 -13.39 -13.28
CA LYS A 298 14.83 -13.66 -14.64
C LYS A 298 13.89 -14.69 -15.23
N LEU A 299 13.26 -14.34 -16.34
CA LEU A 299 12.46 -15.27 -17.13
C LEU A 299 13.38 -15.84 -18.22
N ASN A 300 13.27 -17.14 -18.47
CA ASN A 300 14.00 -17.83 -19.53
C ASN A 300 13.29 -17.64 -20.87
#